data_AF-A0A938LLV3-F1
#
_entry.id   AF-A0A938LLV3-F1
#
_cell.length_a   1.000
_cell.length_b   1.000
_cell.length_c   1.000
_cell.angle_alpha   90.00
_cell.angle_beta   90.00
_cell.angle_gamma   90.00
#
_symmetry.space_group_name_H-M   'P 1'
#
loop_
_entity.id
_entity.type
_entity.pdbx_description
1 polymer ?
#
loop_
_entity_poly.entity_id
_entity_poly.type
_entity_poly.pdbx_seq_one_letter_code
_entity_poly.pdbx_strand_id
1 'polypeptide(L)'
;MQDMPDRARKLELLGQARRTILHKEFAVLRDVLDRTDAAWAKEIRTAVSRNSGLSDHLRVQVLDVIGHAHPVPVARVLPPWEEDAVYTTPAALEARQKEFEDLVHVKLPANSAAIGAASAHGDVSDNAEFQAALEERGRLTERANAMQADIVRAKPIPRVMALSETVNIGTTVRARRASTGREETLTFLGPWDAAAEKGIYFYKAPLALAFMGKAVGETVVLRSDAGEERWEILEVRPAL
;
A
#
# COMPACT_ATOMS: atom_id res chain seq x y z
N MET A 1 53.94 -24.93 -15.55
CA MET A 1 52.79 -25.52 -14.84
C MET A 1 52.78 -24.89 -13.47
N GLN A 2 52.09 -23.75 -13.33
CA GLN A 2 52.24 -22.81 -12.22
C GLN A 2 51.61 -23.34 -10.93
N ASP A 3 52.40 -23.28 -9.87
CA ASP A 3 52.04 -23.61 -8.50
C ASP A 3 50.92 -22.66 -8.02
N MET A 4 49.75 -23.20 -7.70
CA MET A 4 48.62 -22.42 -7.21
C MET A 4 48.88 -22.03 -5.76
N PRO A 5 48.80 -20.73 -5.38
CA PRO A 5 49.19 -20.29 -4.05
C PRO A 5 48.25 -20.89 -2.99
N ASP A 6 48.85 -21.42 -1.92
CA ASP A 6 48.27 -22.12 -0.77
C ASP A 6 47.00 -21.46 -0.18
N ARG A 7 46.86 -20.14 -0.38
CA ARG A 7 45.70 -19.33 0.01
C ARG A 7 44.42 -19.65 -0.80
N ALA A 8 44.54 -19.97 -2.09
CA ALA A 8 43.41 -20.32 -2.95
C ALA A 8 42.84 -21.69 -2.58
N ARG A 9 43.72 -22.67 -2.32
CA ARG A 9 43.36 -24.02 -1.86
C ARG A 9 42.71 -24.00 -0.47
N LYS A 10 43.20 -23.14 0.43
CA LYS A 10 42.59 -22.90 1.75
C LYS A 10 41.20 -22.27 1.65
N LEU A 11 41.00 -21.30 0.74
CA LEU A 11 39.70 -20.68 0.51
C LEU A 11 38.69 -21.64 -0.12
N GLU A 12 39.15 -22.53 -1.01
CA GLU A 12 38.31 -23.57 -1.62
C GLU A 12 37.90 -24.64 -0.61
N LEU A 13 38.83 -25.09 0.25
CA LEU A 13 38.55 -26.03 1.35
C LEU A 13 37.65 -25.39 2.43
N LEU A 14 37.85 -24.12 2.77
CA LEU A 14 36.92 -23.39 3.65
C LEU A 14 35.56 -23.21 2.98
N GLY A 15 35.51 -22.97 1.67
CA GLY A 15 34.28 -22.90 0.89
C GLY A 15 33.55 -24.24 0.78
N GLN A 16 34.27 -25.36 0.67
CA GLN A 16 33.71 -26.71 0.71
C GLN A 16 33.24 -27.08 2.11
N ALA A 17 34.07 -26.88 3.14
CA ALA A 17 33.69 -27.10 4.54
C ALA A 17 32.47 -26.24 4.92
N ARG A 18 32.45 -24.96 4.55
CA ARG A 18 31.31 -24.05 4.75
C ARG A 18 30.06 -24.52 4.00
N ARG A 19 30.19 -25.02 2.77
CA ARG A 19 29.07 -25.62 2.01
C ARG A 19 28.55 -26.92 2.64
N THR A 20 29.44 -27.77 3.15
CA THR A 20 29.08 -29.04 3.82
C THR A 20 28.46 -28.82 5.20
N ILE A 21 28.93 -27.80 5.92
CA ILE A 21 28.42 -27.34 7.21
C ILE A 21 27.03 -26.69 7.01
N LEU A 22 26.88 -25.76 6.06
CA LEU A 22 25.59 -25.14 5.72
C LEU A 22 24.52 -26.14 5.27
N HIS A 23 24.90 -27.23 4.58
CA HIS A 23 23.93 -28.27 4.18
C HIS A 23 23.45 -29.16 5.35
N LYS A 24 24.15 -29.18 6.49
CA LYS A 24 23.83 -30.05 7.65
C LYS A 24 23.45 -29.30 8.94
N GLU A 25 23.52 -27.98 8.97
CA GLU A 25 23.50 -27.22 10.25
C GLU A 25 22.15 -27.06 10.95
N PHE A 26 21.03 -27.37 10.31
CA PHE A 26 19.71 -27.27 10.95
C PHE A 26 19.00 -28.60 11.13
N ALA A 27 19.69 -29.73 10.97
CA ALA A 27 19.09 -31.05 11.19
C ALA A 27 18.62 -31.21 12.65
N VAL A 28 19.44 -30.77 13.60
CA VAL A 28 19.11 -30.79 15.05
C VAL A 28 18.00 -29.77 15.36
N LEU A 29 18.08 -28.57 14.77
CA LEU A 29 17.03 -27.56 14.94
C LEU A 29 15.69 -28.04 14.37
N ARG A 30 15.69 -28.70 13.21
CA ARG A 30 14.51 -29.31 12.60
C ARG A 30 13.93 -30.43 13.47
N ASP A 31 14.76 -31.36 13.96
CA ASP A 31 14.30 -32.43 14.86
C ASP A 31 13.71 -31.91 16.19
N VAL A 32 14.27 -30.82 16.72
CA VAL A 32 13.71 -30.14 17.90
C VAL A 32 12.39 -29.45 17.55
N LEU A 33 12.35 -28.71 16.44
CA LEU A 33 11.14 -28.03 15.99
C LEU A 33 10.01 -29.04 15.73
N ASP A 34 10.25 -30.14 15.03
CA ASP A 34 9.24 -31.17 14.71
C ASP A 34 8.59 -31.80 15.96
N ARG A 35 9.25 -31.73 17.13
CA ARG A 35 8.76 -32.25 18.42
C ARG A 35 8.14 -31.17 19.32
N THR A 36 8.08 -29.92 18.86
CA THR A 36 7.65 -28.75 19.64
C THR A 36 6.27 -28.27 19.17
N ASP A 37 5.48 -27.63 20.04
CA ASP A 37 4.18 -27.07 19.68
C ASP A 37 4.25 -25.71 18.96
N ALA A 38 3.15 -25.31 18.31
CA ALA A 38 3.07 -24.08 17.53
C ALA A 38 3.20 -22.78 18.37
N ALA A 39 2.95 -22.85 19.68
CA ALA A 39 3.08 -21.70 20.58
C ALA A 39 4.55 -21.41 20.87
N TRP A 40 5.33 -22.45 21.17
CA TRP A 40 6.78 -22.35 21.34
C TRP A 40 7.49 -21.95 20.05
N ALA A 41 7.06 -22.44 18.89
CA ALA A 41 7.62 -22.02 17.61
C ALA A 41 7.48 -20.50 17.35
N LYS A 42 6.37 -19.89 17.82
CA LYS A 42 6.15 -18.44 17.74
C LYS A 42 7.06 -17.65 18.68
N GLU A 43 7.31 -18.17 19.89
CA GLU A 43 8.24 -17.56 20.85
C GLU A 43 9.68 -17.61 20.36
N ILE A 44 10.13 -18.77 19.85
CA ILE A 44 11.46 -18.94 19.26
C ILE A 44 11.64 -17.97 18.08
N ARG A 45 10.64 -17.83 17.20
CA ARG A 45 10.68 -16.86 16.10
C ARG A 45 10.87 -15.44 16.61
N THR A 46 10.08 -15.03 17.61
CA THR A 46 10.14 -13.69 18.18
C THR A 46 11.50 -13.40 18.82
N ALA A 47 12.05 -14.38 19.53
CA ALA A 47 13.38 -14.30 20.13
C ALA A 47 14.49 -14.18 19.06
N VAL A 48 14.43 -14.97 17.99
CA VAL A 48 15.39 -14.93 16.88
C VAL A 48 15.32 -13.61 16.10
N SER A 49 14.10 -13.12 15.82
CA SER A 49 13.91 -11.84 15.13
C SER A 49 14.43 -10.64 15.91
N ARG A 50 14.38 -10.70 17.25
CA ARG A 50 14.85 -9.62 18.14
C ARG A 50 16.30 -9.76 18.57
N ASN A 51 16.99 -10.84 18.18
CA ASN A 51 18.37 -11.07 18.57
C ASN A 51 19.34 -10.28 17.66
N SER A 52 19.91 -9.22 18.22
CA SER A 52 20.90 -8.36 17.56
C SER A 52 22.30 -8.99 17.42
N GLY A 53 22.56 -10.10 18.11
CA GLY A 53 23.82 -10.86 18.01
C GLY A 53 23.87 -11.82 16.82
N LEU A 54 22.74 -12.07 16.16
CA LEU A 54 22.67 -12.85 14.93
C LEU A 54 22.94 -11.97 13.71
N SER A 55 23.79 -12.45 12.80
CA SER A 55 23.96 -11.82 11.48
C SER A 55 22.66 -11.91 10.66
N ASP A 56 22.40 -10.93 9.80
CA ASP A 56 21.16 -10.86 9.03
C ASP A 56 20.94 -12.10 8.15
N HIS A 57 22.01 -12.63 7.55
CA HIS A 57 21.95 -13.84 6.75
C HIS A 57 21.55 -15.08 7.57
N LEU A 58 22.14 -15.25 8.76
CA LEU A 58 21.83 -16.38 9.64
C LEU A 58 20.42 -16.24 10.23
N ARG A 59 19.97 -15.01 10.52
CA ARG A 59 18.61 -14.72 10.95
C ARG A 59 17.59 -15.16 9.89
N VAL A 60 17.81 -14.83 8.62
CA VAL A 60 16.94 -15.26 7.52
C VAL A 60 16.91 -16.79 7.41
N GLN A 61 18.05 -17.46 7.49
CA GLN A 61 18.12 -18.93 7.42
C GLN A 61 17.38 -19.63 8.57
N VAL A 62 17.52 -19.14 9.81
CA VAL A 62 16.84 -19.72 10.97
C VAL A 62 15.33 -19.49 10.88
N LEU A 63 14.89 -18.30 10.47
CA LEU A 63 13.47 -17.99 10.29
C LEU A 63 12.82 -18.84 9.20
N ASP A 64 13.56 -19.10 8.11
CA ASP A 64 13.13 -19.96 7.01
C ASP A 64 12.93 -21.41 7.48
N VAL A 65 13.88 -21.96 8.25
CA VAL A 65 13.77 -23.30 8.84
C VAL A 65 12.58 -23.41 9.80
N ILE A 66 12.36 -22.40 10.64
CA ILE A 66 11.20 -22.35 11.55
C ILE A 66 9.88 -22.29 10.76
N GLY A 67 9.85 -21.53 9.66
CA GLY A 67 8.69 -21.43 8.77
C GLY A 67 8.33 -22.74 8.06
N HIS A 68 9.33 -23.54 7.69
CA HIS A 68 9.12 -24.84 7.06
C HIS A 68 8.67 -25.94 8.04
N ALA A 69 9.23 -25.98 9.26
CA ALA A 69 8.90 -27.00 10.26
C ALA A 69 7.55 -26.73 10.95
N HIS A 70 7.27 -25.46 11.21
CA HIS A 70 5.98 -24.99 11.72
C HIS A 70 5.44 -23.92 10.79
N PRO A 71 4.64 -24.30 9.78
CA PRO A 71 3.89 -23.34 8.98
C PRO A 71 2.85 -22.69 9.90
N VAL A 72 3.30 -21.70 10.67
CA VAL A 72 2.41 -20.83 11.42
C VAL A 72 1.57 -20.11 10.36
N PRO A 73 0.25 -20.07 10.49
CA PRO A 73 -0.55 -19.18 9.67
C PRO A 73 -0.03 -17.77 9.93
N VAL A 74 0.82 -17.29 9.02
CA VAL A 74 1.21 -15.89 8.97
C VAL A 74 -0.12 -15.19 8.78
N ALA A 75 -0.59 -14.50 9.82
CA ALA A 75 -1.74 -13.63 9.68
C ALA A 75 -1.47 -12.81 8.42
N ARG A 76 -2.32 -12.98 7.39
CA ARG A 76 -2.13 -12.34 6.09
C ARG A 76 -1.92 -10.86 6.36
N VAL A 77 -0.68 -10.38 6.23
CA VAL A 77 -0.40 -8.96 6.29
C VAL A 77 -1.02 -8.43 5.01
N LEU A 78 -2.19 -7.82 5.15
CA LEU A 78 -2.84 -7.19 4.02
C LEU A 78 -1.89 -6.12 3.50
N PRO A 79 -1.57 -6.12 2.21
CA PRO A 79 -0.78 -5.03 1.66
C PRO A 79 -1.57 -3.71 1.85
N PRO A 80 -0.88 -2.55 1.94
CA PRO A 80 -1.53 -1.30 2.29
C PRO A 80 -2.71 -0.91 1.38
N TRP A 81 -2.68 -1.33 0.10
CA TRP A 81 -3.77 -1.07 -0.86
C TRP A 81 -5.02 -1.94 -0.65
N GLU A 82 -4.93 -3.01 0.15
CA GLU A 82 -6.07 -3.85 0.56
C GLU A 82 -6.67 -3.43 1.92
N GLU A 83 -6.05 -2.49 2.64
CA GLU A 83 -6.60 -1.97 3.89
C GLU A 83 -7.87 -1.12 3.66
N ASP A 84 -8.78 -1.14 4.64
CA ASP A 84 -9.89 -0.17 4.74
C ASP A 84 -9.40 1.17 5.32
N ALA A 85 -8.35 1.71 4.71
CA ALA A 85 -7.80 3.02 5.00
C ALA A 85 -7.74 3.85 3.71
N VAL A 86 -7.85 5.17 3.87
CA VAL A 86 -7.70 6.14 2.78
C VAL A 86 -6.30 6.75 2.87
N TYR A 87 -5.36 6.22 2.10
CA TYR A 87 -4.02 6.79 2.03
C TYR A 87 -4.04 8.05 1.17
N THR A 88 -3.42 9.14 1.63
CA THR A 88 -3.38 10.42 0.90
C THR A 88 -2.14 11.23 1.30
N THR A 89 -1.78 12.24 0.53
CA THR A 89 -0.71 13.17 0.96
C THR A 89 -1.19 14.08 2.09
N PRO A 90 -0.29 14.58 2.96
CA PRO A 90 -0.66 15.54 4.00
C PRO A 90 -1.37 16.78 3.45
N ALA A 91 -0.94 17.27 2.28
CA ALA A 91 -1.51 18.46 1.65
C ALA A 91 -2.96 18.23 1.19
N ALA A 92 -3.24 17.06 0.59
CA ALA A 92 -4.59 16.72 0.18
C ALA A 92 -5.52 16.45 1.37
N LEU A 93 -5.01 15.84 2.44
CA LEU A 93 -5.75 15.68 3.70
C LEU A 93 -6.15 17.03 4.29
N GLU A 94 -5.22 17.98 4.36
CA GLU A 94 -5.48 19.34 4.86
C GLU A 94 -6.52 20.07 3.99
N ALA A 95 -6.38 19.99 2.66
CA ALA A 95 -7.35 20.58 1.74
C ALA A 95 -8.75 19.98 1.92
N ARG A 96 -8.84 18.67 2.12
CA ARG A 96 -10.10 17.96 2.35
C ARG A 96 -10.74 18.32 3.69
N GLN A 97 -9.94 18.46 4.74
CA GLN A 97 -10.38 18.91 6.06
C GLN A 97 -10.96 20.33 5.98
N LYS A 98 -10.28 21.23 5.26
CA LYS A 98 -10.75 22.61 5.05
C LYS A 98 -12.06 22.66 4.25
N GLU A 99 -12.21 21.82 3.23
CA GLU A 99 -13.46 21.70 2.48
C GLU A 99 -14.62 21.21 3.37
N PHE A 100 -14.34 20.26 4.26
CA PHE A 100 -15.31 19.79 5.25
C PHE A 100 -15.71 20.90 6.24
N GLU A 101 -14.75 21.64 6.77
CA GLU A 101 -15.00 22.78 7.67
C GLU A 101 -15.84 23.87 6.99
N ASP A 102 -15.55 24.22 5.74
CA ASP A 102 -16.37 25.15 4.96
C ASP A 102 -17.81 24.64 4.79
N LEU A 103 -17.98 23.35 4.52
CA LEU A 103 -19.31 22.77 4.40
C LEU A 103 -20.09 22.87 5.72
N VAL A 104 -19.45 22.53 6.85
CA VAL A 104 -20.08 22.48 8.18
C VAL A 104 -20.31 23.86 8.77
N HIS A 105 -19.34 24.78 8.65
CA HIS A 105 -19.37 26.07 9.33
C HIS A 105 -19.86 27.22 8.45
N VAL A 106 -19.92 27.04 7.13
CA VAL A 106 -20.39 28.09 6.20
C VAL A 106 -21.65 27.63 5.49
N LYS A 107 -21.59 26.53 4.73
CA LYS A 107 -22.69 26.14 3.83
C LYS A 107 -23.93 25.65 4.55
N LEU A 108 -23.78 24.78 5.55
CA LEU A 108 -24.92 24.27 6.33
C LEU A 108 -25.64 25.39 7.11
N PRO A 109 -24.94 26.29 7.84
CA PRO A 109 -25.57 27.44 8.46
C PRO A 109 -26.25 28.39 7.46
N ALA A 110 -25.61 28.67 6.32
CA ALA A 110 -26.21 29.49 5.27
C ALA A 110 -27.48 28.87 4.70
N ASN A 111 -27.48 27.56 4.43
CA ASN A 111 -28.67 26.83 4.01
C ASN A 111 -29.78 26.85 5.09
N SER A 112 -29.43 26.71 6.38
CA SER A 112 -30.40 26.81 7.47
C SER A 112 -31.04 28.20 7.55
N ALA A 113 -30.26 29.27 7.30
CA ALA A 113 -30.80 30.63 7.22
C ALA A 113 -31.73 30.81 6.00
N ALA A 114 -31.38 30.23 4.85
CA ALA A 114 -32.21 30.25 3.65
C ALA A 114 -33.56 29.53 3.86
N ILE A 115 -33.56 28.38 4.53
CA ILE A 115 -34.79 27.67 4.93
C ILE A 115 -35.64 28.56 5.85
N GLY A 116 -35.03 29.20 6.85
CA GLY A 116 -35.73 30.10 7.76
C GLY A 116 -36.38 31.29 7.04
N ALA A 117 -35.67 31.88 6.07
CA ALA A 117 -36.19 32.98 5.24
C ALA A 117 -37.34 32.52 4.34
N ALA A 118 -37.19 31.39 3.64
CA ALA A 118 -38.23 30.83 2.79
C ALA A 118 -39.48 30.41 3.58
N SER A 119 -39.30 29.91 4.81
CA SER A 119 -40.40 29.56 5.72
C SER A 119 -41.18 30.77 6.23
N ALA A 120 -40.63 31.97 6.16
CA ALA A 120 -41.31 33.19 6.59
C ALA A 120 -42.27 33.76 5.53
N HIS A 121 -42.28 33.21 4.30
CA HIS A 121 -43.07 33.73 3.17
C HIS A 121 -44.48 33.14 3.04
N GLY A 122 -45.04 32.55 4.10
CA GLY A 122 -46.37 31.93 4.05
C GLY A 122 -46.31 30.54 3.43
N ASP A 123 -47.40 30.10 2.80
CA ASP A 123 -47.72 28.68 2.57
C ASP A 123 -46.54 27.81 2.08
N VAL A 124 -46.04 26.98 2.99
CA VAL A 124 -44.77 26.24 2.86
C VAL A 124 -44.91 25.07 1.88
N SER A 125 -46.14 24.59 1.64
CA SER A 125 -46.39 23.45 0.75
C SER A 125 -46.19 23.77 -0.72
N ASP A 126 -46.38 25.03 -1.15
CA ASP A 126 -46.23 25.46 -2.55
C ASP A 126 -44.96 26.31 -2.79
N ASN A 127 -44.19 26.60 -1.74
CA ASN A 127 -42.98 27.39 -1.86
C ASN A 127 -41.82 26.56 -2.46
N ALA A 128 -41.60 26.73 -3.76
CA ALA A 128 -40.51 26.09 -4.49
C ALA A 128 -39.11 26.40 -3.91
N GLU A 129 -38.90 27.60 -3.38
CA GLU A 129 -37.61 27.98 -2.75
C GLU A 129 -37.39 27.21 -1.45
N PHE A 130 -38.44 26.96 -0.68
CA PHE A 130 -38.37 26.17 0.55
C PHE A 130 -38.05 24.69 0.25
N GLN A 131 -38.72 24.09 -0.73
CA GLN A 131 -38.45 22.71 -1.15
C GLN A 131 -37.03 22.55 -1.67
N ALA A 132 -36.58 23.45 -2.55
CA ALA A 132 -35.19 23.45 -3.04
C ALA A 132 -34.16 23.60 -1.90
N ALA A 133 -34.45 24.44 -0.90
CA ALA A 133 -33.57 24.61 0.25
C ALA A 133 -33.49 23.35 1.15
N LEU A 134 -34.60 22.61 1.30
CA LEU A 134 -34.61 21.33 2.00
C LEU A 134 -33.84 20.23 1.25
N GLU A 135 -34.01 20.15 -0.08
CA GLU A 135 -33.24 19.23 -0.93
C GLU A 135 -31.73 19.51 -0.84
N GLU A 136 -31.35 20.79 -0.94
CA GLU A 136 -29.96 21.20 -0.78
C GLU A 136 -29.42 20.87 0.62
N ARG A 137 -30.24 21.00 1.67
CA ARG A 137 -29.85 20.58 3.03
C ARG A 137 -29.53 19.09 3.09
N GLY A 138 -30.37 18.26 2.47
CA GLY A 138 -30.15 16.83 2.35
C GLY A 138 -28.81 16.54 1.67
N ARG A 139 -28.59 17.12 0.49
CA ARG A 139 -27.36 16.96 -0.29
C ARG A 139 -26.11 17.40 0.47
N LEU A 140 -26.15 18.55 1.15
CA LEU A 140 -25.04 19.04 1.96
C LEU A 140 -24.76 18.10 3.14
N THR A 141 -25.79 17.63 3.83
CA THR A 141 -25.65 16.74 5.00
C THR A 141 -25.08 15.37 4.60
N GLU A 142 -25.57 14.78 3.52
CA GLU A 142 -25.04 13.52 2.98
C GLU A 142 -23.56 13.66 2.61
N ARG A 143 -23.21 14.76 1.93
CA ARG A 143 -21.82 15.05 1.57
C ARG A 143 -20.95 15.24 2.82
N ALA A 144 -21.44 15.94 3.84
CA ALA A 144 -20.73 16.13 5.11
C ALA A 144 -20.41 14.79 5.77
N ASN A 145 -21.42 13.90 5.88
CA ASN A 145 -21.29 12.60 6.51
C ASN A 145 -20.30 11.70 5.76
N ALA A 146 -20.38 11.67 4.43
CA ALA A 146 -19.44 10.91 3.60
C ALA A 146 -18.00 11.43 3.78
N MET A 147 -17.79 12.75 3.74
CA MET A 147 -16.47 13.35 3.94
C MET A 147 -15.92 13.07 5.33
N GLN A 148 -16.75 13.19 6.37
CA GLN A 148 -16.35 12.88 7.75
C GLN A 148 -15.91 11.42 7.90
N ALA A 149 -16.65 10.48 7.31
CA ALA A 149 -16.32 9.06 7.35
C ALA A 149 -15.00 8.74 6.63
N ASP A 150 -14.72 9.41 5.50
CA ASP A 150 -13.45 9.22 4.80
C ASP A 150 -12.27 9.86 5.54
N ILE A 151 -12.45 11.06 6.09
CA ILE A 151 -11.43 11.77 6.90
C ILE A 151 -11.02 10.93 8.11
N VAL A 152 -11.97 10.31 8.81
CA VAL A 152 -11.69 9.45 9.98
C VAL A 152 -10.80 8.25 9.61
N ARG A 153 -10.94 7.73 8.40
CA ARG A 153 -10.15 6.59 7.89
C ARG A 153 -8.88 7.03 7.16
N ALA A 154 -8.66 8.32 7.01
CA ALA A 154 -7.55 8.85 6.23
C ALA A 154 -6.23 8.73 6.99
N LYS A 155 -5.19 8.29 6.27
CA LYS A 155 -3.83 8.18 6.77
C LYS A 155 -2.88 8.88 5.80
N PRO A 156 -1.98 9.75 6.30
CA PRO A 156 -0.88 10.25 5.50
C PRO A 156 -0.05 9.10 4.95
N ILE A 157 0.36 9.17 3.68
CA ILE A 157 1.26 8.18 3.08
C ILE A 157 2.62 8.23 3.80
N PRO A 158 3.03 7.14 4.48
CA PRO A 158 4.35 7.06 5.11
C PRO A 158 5.46 7.05 4.05
N ARG A 159 6.56 7.78 4.29
CA ARG A 159 7.74 7.79 3.40
C ARG A 159 8.29 6.39 3.11
N VAL A 160 8.23 5.49 4.10
CA VAL A 160 8.71 4.11 3.96
C VAL A 160 7.95 3.32 2.89
N MET A 161 6.69 3.67 2.62
CA MET A 161 5.90 3.03 1.55
C MET A 161 6.34 3.51 0.16
N ALA A 162 6.75 4.77 0.04
CA ALA A 162 7.26 5.34 -1.19
C ALA A 162 8.68 4.86 -1.56
N LEU A 163 9.47 4.42 -0.57
CA LEU A 163 10.83 3.88 -0.74
C LEU A 163 10.86 2.39 -1.16
N SER A 164 9.73 1.86 -1.62
CA SER A 164 9.59 0.46 -2.03
C SER A 164 10.33 0.18 -3.35
N GLU A 165 11.00 -0.98 -3.44
CA GLU A 165 11.59 -1.48 -4.69
C GLU A 165 10.53 -1.95 -5.70
N THR A 166 9.33 -2.24 -5.19
CA THR A 166 8.15 -2.58 -5.97
C THR A 166 7.16 -1.43 -5.97
N VAL A 167 6.27 -1.39 -6.95
CA VAL A 167 5.19 -0.41 -7.03
C VAL A 167 4.32 -0.49 -5.77
N ASN A 168 4.15 0.65 -5.12
CA ASN A 168 3.38 0.80 -3.90
C ASN A 168 2.65 2.16 -3.89
N ILE A 169 1.82 2.40 -2.89
CA ILE A 169 1.20 3.71 -2.67
C ILE A 169 2.32 4.72 -2.37
N GLY A 170 2.31 5.86 -3.08
CA GLY A 170 3.37 6.86 -2.99
C GLY A 170 4.53 6.64 -3.96
N THR A 171 4.40 5.73 -4.92
CA THR A 171 5.43 5.51 -5.96
C THR A 171 5.03 6.14 -7.30
N THR A 172 6.04 6.58 -8.04
CA THR A 172 5.96 6.95 -9.45
C THR A 172 6.62 5.87 -10.28
N VAL A 173 5.91 5.42 -11.32
CA VAL A 173 6.29 4.33 -12.20
C VAL A 173 6.40 4.88 -13.61
N ARG A 174 7.52 4.62 -14.28
CA ARG A 174 7.62 4.79 -15.72
C ARG A 174 7.34 3.46 -16.38
N ALA A 175 6.31 3.43 -17.23
CA ALA A 175 5.85 2.20 -17.85
C ALA A 175 5.68 2.38 -19.35
N ARG A 176 6.00 1.33 -20.12
CA ARG A 176 5.83 1.31 -21.57
C ARG A 176 4.61 0.47 -21.94
N ARG A 177 3.67 1.06 -22.68
CA ARG A 177 2.51 0.34 -23.20
C ARG A 177 2.93 -0.51 -24.39
N ALA A 178 2.72 -1.82 -24.33
CA ALA A 178 3.20 -2.76 -25.35
C ALA A 178 2.52 -2.59 -26.72
N SER A 179 1.27 -2.14 -26.74
CA SER A 179 0.50 -1.95 -27.98
C SER A 179 0.97 -0.77 -28.82
N THR A 180 1.47 0.29 -28.17
CA THR A 180 1.87 1.54 -28.84
C THR A 180 3.36 1.84 -28.76
N GLY A 181 4.08 1.14 -27.87
CA GLY A 181 5.47 1.43 -27.54
C GLY A 181 5.67 2.74 -26.76
N ARG A 182 4.60 3.45 -26.38
CA ARG A 182 4.70 4.73 -25.67
C ARG A 182 5.08 4.54 -24.21
N GLU A 183 5.99 5.38 -23.73
CA GLU A 183 6.31 5.50 -22.30
C GLU A 183 5.40 6.53 -21.64
N GLU A 184 4.83 6.15 -20.50
CA GLU A 184 3.99 7.01 -19.67
C GLU A 184 4.51 6.99 -18.23
N THR A 185 4.32 8.10 -17.52
CA THR A 185 4.66 8.22 -16.10
C THR A 185 3.38 8.18 -15.29
N LEU A 186 3.26 7.17 -14.43
CA LEU A 186 2.09 6.88 -13.61
C LEU A 186 2.47 7.02 -12.14
N THR A 187 1.80 7.90 -11.41
CA THR A 187 2.03 8.11 -9.98
C THR A 187 0.82 7.61 -9.21
N PHE A 188 1.02 6.75 -8.22
CA PHE A 188 -0.07 6.14 -7.47
C PHE A 188 -0.23 6.79 -6.09
N LEU A 189 -1.25 7.62 -5.93
CA LEU A 189 -1.55 8.37 -4.70
C LEU A 189 -3.01 8.17 -4.30
N GLY A 190 -3.42 8.88 -3.24
CA GLY A 190 -4.75 8.84 -2.68
C GLY A 190 -5.86 9.33 -3.62
N PRO A 191 -7.12 9.05 -3.27
CA PRO A 191 -8.27 9.47 -4.07
C PRO A 191 -8.37 11.00 -4.17
N TRP A 192 -7.91 11.75 -3.16
CA TRP A 192 -7.93 13.22 -3.15
C TRP A 192 -6.72 13.86 -3.85
N ASP A 193 -5.70 13.05 -4.14
CA ASP A 193 -4.50 13.47 -4.87
C ASP A 193 -4.61 13.20 -6.38
N ALA A 194 -5.60 12.41 -6.79
CA ALA A 194 -5.74 11.92 -8.16
C ALA A 194 -5.94 13.08 -9.16
N ALA A 195 -5.09 13.10 -10.17
CA ALA A 195 -5.02 14.10 -11.22
C ALA A 195 -4.54 13.40 -12.50
N ALA A 196 -5.47 12.80 -13.24
CA ALA A 196 -5.17 11.96 -14.40
C ALA A 196 -4.42 12.74 -15.50
N GLU A 197 -4.70 14.03 -15.64
CA GLU A 197 -4.00 14.94 -16.55
C GLU A 197 -2.52 15.15 -16.19
N LYS A 198 -2.15 14.89 -14.93
CA LYS A 198 -0.77 14.94 -14.43
C LYS A 198 -0.15 13.54 -14.30
N GLY A 199 -0.86 12.50 -14.74
CA GLY A 199 -0.46 11.11 -14.55
C GLY A 199 -0.54 10.63 -13.11
N ILE A 200 -1.34 11.28 -12.24
CA ILE A 200 -1.56 10.85 -10.86
C ILE A 200 -2.87 10.07 -10.78
N TYR A 201 -2.79 8.81 -10.37
CA TYR A 201 -3.89 7.87 -10.33
C TYR A 201 -4.18 7.43 -8.89
N PHE A 202 -5.46 7.21 -8.62
CA PHE A 202 -5.91 6.61 -7.37
C PHE A 202 -5.38 5.17 -7.24
N TYR A 203 -4.71 4.87 -6.13
CA TYR A 203 -4.08 3.55 -5.90
C TYR A 203 -5.04 2.35 -5.90
N LYS A 204 -6.36 2.53 -5.63
CA LYS A 204 -7.35 1.44 -5.75
C LYS A 204 -8.06 1.41 -7.12
N ALA A 205 -7.66 2.23 -8.08
CA ALA A 205 -8.18 2.12 -9.45
C ALA A 205 -7.72 0.80 -10.10
N PRO A 206 -8.49 0.20 -11.02
CA PRO A 206 -8.13 -1.06 -11.67
C PRO A 206 -6.74 -1.03 -12.33
N LEU A 207 -6.39 0.09 -12.95
CA LEU A 207 -5.06 0.32 -13.51
C LEU A 207 -3.99 0.22 -12.41
N ALA A 208 -4.11 1.02 -11.34
CA ALA A 208 -3.13 1.05 -10.27
C ALA A 208 -2.96 -0.30 -9.59
N LEU A 209 -4.07 -0.99 -9.29
CA LEU A 209 -4.07 -2.33 -8.68
C LEU A 209 -3.32 -3.36 -9.53
N ALA A 210 -3.36 -3.25 -10.86
CA ALA A 210 -2.61 -4.14 -11.75
C ALA A 210 -1.09 -3.93 -11.62
N PHE A 211 -0.66 -2.72 -11.26
CA PHE A 211 0.75 -2.40 -11.02
C PHE A 211 1.20 -2.71 -9.59
N MET A 212 0.32 -2.67 -8.59
CA MET A 212 0.71 -2.84 -7.18
C MET A 212 1.49 -4.13 -6.92
N GLY A 213 2.60 -3.99 -6.18
CA GLY A 213 3.49 -5.09 -5.83
C GLY A 213 4.43 -5.55 -6.95
N LYS A 214 4.35 -4.97 -8.15
CA LYS A 214 5.21 -5.33 -9.28
C LYS A 214 6.57 -4.65 -9.23
N ALA A 215 7.59 -5.30 -9.77
CA ALA A 215 8.96 -4.80 -9.80
C ALA A 215 9.35 -4.23 -11.17
N VAL A 216 10.48 -3.51 -11.22
CA VAL A 216 11.10 -3.09 -12.47
C VAL A 216 11.42 -4.30 -13.34
N GLY A 217 11.10 -4.22 -14.63
CA GLY A 217 11.26 -5.30 -15.61
C GLY A 217 10.08 -6.27 -15.69
N GLU A 218 9.09 -6.17 -14.81
CA GLU A 218 7.89 -6.99 -14.89
C GLU A 218 6.86 -6.43 -15.87
N THR A 219 6.06 -7.35 -16.44
CA THR A 219 4.94 -7.02 -17.31
C THR A 219 3.63 -7.01 -16.50
N VAL A 220 2.92 -5.89 -16.57
CA VAL A 220 1.57 -5.73 -16.03
C VAL A 220 0.56 -6.05 -17.13
N VAL A 221 -0.46 -6.83 -16.78
CA VAL A 221 -1.56 -7.18 -17.68
C VAL A 221 -2.85 -6.63 -17.10
N LEU A 222 -3.44 -5.66 -17.80
CA LEU A 222 -4.74 -5.07 -17.46
C LEU A 222 -5.81 -5.71 -18.35
N ARG A 223 -6.80 -6.34 -17.73
CA ARG A 223 -7.96 -6.90 -18.44
C ARG A 223 -9.14 -5.95 -18.27
N SER A 224 -9.73 -5.54 -19.37
CA SER A 224 -10.91 -4.70 -19.42
C SER A 224 -11.88 -5.23 -20.47
N ASP A 225 -13.12 -4.71 -20.49
CA ASP A 225 -14.12 -5.06 -21.51
C ASP A 225 -13.65 -4.68 -22.93
N ALA A 226 -12.75 -3.71 -23.04
CA ALA A 226 -12.13 -3.29 -24.30
C ALA A 226 -10.98 -4.20 -24.76
N GLY A 227 -10.58 -5.18 -23.96
CA GLY A 227 -9.52 -6.13 -24.25
C GLY A 227 -8.40 -6.18 -23.20
N GLU A 228 -7.35 -6.91 -23.55
CA GLU A 228 -6.14 -7.05 -22.74
C GLU A 228 -5.09 -6.03 -23.14
N GLU A 229 -4.62 -5.27 -22.15
CA GLU A 229 -3.53 -4.32 -22.32
C GLU A 229 -2.31 -4.77 -21.51
N ARG A 230 -1.12 -4.61 -22.10
CA ARG A 230 0.14 -4.98 -21.46
C ARG A 230 1.04 -3.77 -21.31
N TRP A 231 1.68 -3.69 -20.15
CA TRP A 231 2.63 -2.65 -19.79
C TRP A 231 3.91 -3.28 -19.28
N GLU A 232 5.05 -2.68 -19.59
CA GLU A 232 6.34 -3.07 -19.05
C GLU A 232 6.84 -1.99 -18.10
N ILE A 233 7.21 -2.37 -16.88
CA ILE A 233 7.71 -1.41 -15.88
C ILE A 233 9.18 -1.14 -16.15
N LEU A 234 9.51 0.10 -16.48
CA LEU A 234 10.88 0.53 -16.78
C LEU A 234 11.60 1.07 -15.55
N GLU A 235 10.86 1.70 -14.63
CA GLU A 235 11.41 2.38 -13.47
C GLU A 235 10.35 2.51 -12.37
N VAL A 236 10.76 2.32 -11.12
CA VAL A 236 9.95 2.63 -9.93
C VAL A 236 10.79 3.56 -9.06
N ARG A 237 10.20 4.70 -8.68
CA ARG A 237 10.84 5.68 -7.80
C ARG A 237 9.85 6.27 -6.80
N PRO A 238 10.31 6.80 -5.66
CA PRO A 238 9.45 7.50 -4.71
C PRO A 238 8.82 8.74 -5.34
N ALA A 239 7.52 8.97 -5.07
CA ALA A 239 6.82 10.19 -5.44
C ALA A 239 6.90 11.28 -4.35
N LEU A 240 7.30 10.91 -3.13
CA LEU A 240 7.25 11.71 -1.90
C LEU A 240 8.59 11.75 -1.15
#